data_AF-A0A351J0I0-F1
#
_entry.id   AF-A0A351J0I0-F1
#
_cell.length_a   1.000
_cell.length_b   1.000
_cell.length_c   1.000
_cell.angle_alpha   90.00
_cell.angle_beta   90.00
_cell.angle_gamma   90.00
#
_symmetry.space_group_name_H-M   'P 1'
#
loop_
_entity.id
_entity.type
_entity.pdbx_description
1 polymer ?
#
loop_
_entity_poly.entity_id
_entity_poly.type
_entity_poly.pdbx_seq_one_letter_code
_entity_poly.pdbx_strand_id
1 'polypeptide(L)'
;EGQEQMIIRNALIEHNLRLVVYIAKRFENTGVGMEDLISIGTIGLMKAVSSFKSEKNIKLATYASKCIENEILMFIRKTSNLKMEVSIEEPLNVDWDGNELLLGDILGSEPDE
;
A
#
# COMPACT_ATOMS: atom_id res chain seq x y z
N GLU A 1 -0.36 -0.35 -34.44
CA GLU A 1 0.64 -0.96 -33.51
C GLU A 1 0.34 -0.74 -32.03
N GLY A 2 0.08 0.49 -31.55
CA GLY A 2 -0.18 0.73 -30.11
C GLY A 2 -1.46 0.07 -29.54
N GLN A 3 -2.53 -0.05 -30.33
CA GLN A 3 -3.80 -0.64 -29.88
C GLN A 3 -3.70 -2.16 -29.64
N GLU A 4 -2.93 -2.88 -30.46
CA GLU A 4 -2.78 -4.32 -30.36
C GLU A 4 -1.99 -4.72 -29.10
N GLN A 5 -0.93 -3.98 -28.78
CA GLN A 5 -0.17 -4.18 -27.54
C GLN A 5 -1.02 -3.94 -26.29
N MET A 6 -1.96 -3.00 -26.34
CA MET A 6 -2.88 -2.71 -25.24
C MET A 6 -3.88 -3.87 -25.03
N ILE A 7 -4.43 -4.43 -26.11
CA ILE A 7 -5.34 -5.58 -26.04
C ILE A 7 -4.64 -6.80 -25.44
N ILE A 8 -3.42 -7.10 -25.88
CA ILE A 8 -2.63 -8.23 -25.36
C ILE A 8 -2.30 -8.03 -23.88
N ARG A 9 -1.92 -6.80 -23.46
CA ARG A 9 -1.70 -6.48 -22.05
C ARG A 9 -2.95 -6.73 -21.21
N ASN A 10 -4.11 -6.23 -21.66
CA ASN A 10 -5.36 -6.37 -20.92
C ASN A 10 -5.76 -7.84 -20.76
N ALA A 11 -5.68 -8.62 -21.85
CA ALA A 11 -5.95 -10.06 -21.80
C ALA A 11 -5.02 -10.80 -20.82
N LEU A 12 -3.72 -10.44 -20.79
CA LEU A 12 -2.77 -11.00 -19.84
C LEU A 12 -3.10 -10.64 -18.39
N ILE A 13 -3.55 -9.41 -18.14
CA ILE A 13 -3.94 -8.96 -16.81
C ILE A 13 -5.19 -9.72 -16.34
N GLU A 14 -6.24 -9.74 -17.16
CA GLU A 14 -7.52 -10.40 -16.85
C GLU A 14 -7.33 -11.89 -16.53
N HIS A 15 -6.50 -12.58 -17.32
CA HIS A 15 -6.20 -14.00 -17.09
C HIS A 15 -5.52 -14.27 -15.74
N ASN A 16 -4.79 -13.29 -15.19
CA ASN A 16 -4.00 -13.45 -13.96
C ASN A 16 -4.64 -12.79 -12.72
N LEU A 17 -5.87 -12.29 -12.80
CA LEU A 17 -6.55 -11.67 -11.64
C LEU A 17 -6.69 -12.63 -10.44
N ARG A 18 -6.85 -13.93 -10.69
CA ARG A 18 -6.91 -14.94 -9.60
C ARG A 18 -5.62 -15.00 -8.77
N LEU A 19 -4.47 -14.72 -9.40
CA LEU A 19 -3.18 -14.65 -8.71
C LEU A 19 -3.16 -13.45 -7.74
N VAL A 20 -3.72 -12.31 -8.16
CA VAL A 20 -3.82 -11.11 -7.32
C VAL A 20 -4.65 -11.41 -6.08
N VAL A 21 -5.84 -11.99 -6.25
CA VAL A 21 -6.71 -12.37 -5.13
C VAL A 21 -6.00 -13.34 -4.18
N TYR A 22 -5.33 -14.37 -4.73
CA TYR A 22 -4.59 -15.32 -3.92
C TYR A 22 -3.48 -14.67 -3.07
N ILE A 23 -2.74 -13.72 -3.65
CA ILE A 23 -1.66 -13.02 -2.92
C ILE A 23 -2.26 -12.04 -1.90
N ALA A 24 -3.30 -11.30 -2.27
CA ALA A 24 -3.96 -10.34 -1.38
C ALA A 24 -4.48 -11.00 -0.09
N LYS A 25 -4.99 -12.24 -0.16
CA LYS A 25 -5.42 -13.00 1.02
C LYS A 25 -4.34 -13.16 2.09
N ARG A 26 -3.06 -13.20 1.70
CA ARG A 26 -1.93 -13.31 2.66
C ARG A 26 -1.76 -12.05 3.52
N PHE A 27 -2.42 -10.94 3.15
CA PHE A 27 -2.32 -9.64 3.80
C PHE A 27 -3.61 -9.22 4.54
N GLU A 28 -4.61 -10.09 4.67
CA GLU A 28 -5.88 -9.77 5.34
C GLU A 28 -5.70 -9.29 6.80
N ASN A 29 -4.68 -9.81 7.51
CA ASN A 29 -4.40 -9.44 8.90
C ASN A 29 -3.72 -8.06 9.09
N THR A 30 -3.56 -7.27 8.03
CA THR A 30 -2.88 -5.96 8.07
C THR A 30 -3.81 -4.81 8.45
N GLY A 31 -5.12 -5.06 8.59
CA GLY A 31 -6.14 -4.05 8.86
C GLY A 31 -6.51 -3.20 7.64
N VAL A 32 -6.02 -3.56 6.45
CA VAL A 32 -6.42 -2.98 5.15
C VAL A 32 -7.57 -3.79 4.57
N GLY A 33 -8.55 -3.14 3.95
CA GLY A 33 -9.68 -3.80 3.30
C GLY A 33 -9.24 -4.72 2.17
N MET A 34 -9.92 -5.86 2.01
CA MET A 34 -9.58 -6.84 0.97
C MET A 34 -9.70 -6.26 -0.45
N GLU A 35 -10.69 -5.40 -0.68
CA GLU A 35 -10.88 -4.70 -1.97
C GLU A 35 -9.72 -3.76 -2.30
N ASP A 36 -9.18 -3.05 -1.29
CA ASP A 36 -8.01 -2.19 -1.46
C ASP A 36 -6.78 -3.04 -1.79
N LEU A 37 -6.55 -4.14 -1.06
CA LEU A 37 -5.45 -5.06 -1.31
C LEU A 37 -5.48 -5.64 -2.72
N ILE A 38 -6.67 -6.01 -3.22
CA ILE A 38 -6.86 -6.47 -4.60
C ILE A 38 -6.58 -5.33 -5.59
N SER A 39 -7.09 -4.13 -5.34
CA SER A 39 -6.87 -2.95 -6.20
C SER A 39 -5.37 -2.62 -6.32
N ILE A 40 -4.68 -2.52 -5.19
CA ILE A 40 -3.22 -2.27 -5.14
C ILE A 40 -2.44 -3.42 -5.78
N GLY A 41 -2.81 -4.65 -5.48
CA GLY A 41 -2.20 -5.82 -6.08
C GLY A 41 -2.38 -5.85 -7.61
N THR A 42 -3.52 -5.38 -8.12
CA THR A 42 -3.80 -5.26 -9.56
C THR A 42 -2.87 -4.23 -10.21
N ILE A 43 -2.57 -3.10 -9.54
CA ILE A 43 -1.55 -2.14 -9.97
C ILE A 43 -0.17 -2.82 -10.05
N GLY A 44 0.19 -3.63 -9.05
CA GLY A 44 1.42 -4.43 -9.07
C GLY A 44 1.50 -5.40 -10.24
N LEU A 45 0.38 -6.05 -10.60
CA LEU A 45 0.29 -6.93 -11.76
C LEU A 45 0.44 -6.15 -13.09
N MET A 46 -0.21 -5.00 -13.24
CA MET A 46 -0.09 -4.16 -14.43
C MET A 46 1.35 -3.71 -14.68
N LYS A 47 2.06 -3.31 -13.61
CA LYS A 47 3.49 -2.98 -13.67
C LYS A 47 4.31 -4.20 -14.07
N ALA A 48 4.03 -5.36 -13.48
CA ALA A 48 4.75 -6.60 -13.80
C ALA A 48 4.61 -7.00 -15.27
N VAL A 49 3.38 -7.01 -15.81
CA VAL A 49 3.13 -7.31 -17.23
C VAL A 49 3.85 -6.28 -18.11
N SER A 50 3.93 -5.03 -17.66
CA SER A 50 4.57 -3.97 -18.43
C SER A 50 6.09 -4.03 -18.46
N SER A 51 6.73 -4.53 -17.40
CA SER A 51 8.18 -4.63 -17.28
C SER A 51 8.73 -6.04 -17.50
N PHE A 52 7.87 -7.04 -17.73
CA PHE A 52 8.26 -8.43 -17.90
C PHE A 52 9.13 -8.61 -19.15
N LYS A 53 10.23 -9.35 -18.99
CA LYS A 53 11.13 -9.72 -20.08
C LYS A 53 11.22 -11.24 -20.16
N SER A 54 10.74 -11.82 -21.26
CA SER A 54 10.73 -13.27 -21.46
C SER A 54 12.14 -13.87 -21.57
N GLU A 55 13.14 -13.06 -21.92
CA GLU A 55 14.55 -13.43 -22.02
C GLU A 55 15.13 -13.96 -20.69
N LYS A 56 14.52 -13.61 -19.56
CA LYS A 56 14.98 -13.97 -18.22
C LYS A 56 14.65 -15.42 -17.81
N ASN A 57 14.03 -16.22 -18.68
CA ASN A 57 13.68 -17.63 -18.42
C ASN A 57 12.88 -17.86 -17.12
N ILE A 58 12.07 -16.88 -16.70
CA ILE A 58 11.17 -16.99 -15.55
C ILE A 58 9.71 -16.92 -16.02
N LYS A 59 8.84 -17.69 -15.38
CA LYS A 59 7.40 -17.64 -15.66
C LYS A 59 6.84 -16.27 -15.25
N LEU A 60 5.95 -15.71 -16.06
CA LEU A 60 5.27 -14.44 -15.77
C LEU A 60 4.62 -14.45 -14.38
N ALA A 61 3.92 -15.53 -14.02
CA ALA A 61 3.26 -15.66 -12.71
C ALA A 61 4.26 -15.55 -11.54
N THR A 62 5.46 -16.12 -11.68
CA THR A 62 6.53 -16.02 -10.67
C THR A 62 6.99 -14.57 -10.51
N TYR A 63 7.26 -13.89 -11.63
CA TYR A 63 7.66 -12.48 -11.61
C TYR A 63 6.54 -11.58 -11.04
N ALA A 64 5.33 -11.72 -11.57
CA ALA A 64 4.16 -10.97 -11.15
C ALA A 64 3.87 -11.14 -9.66
N SER A 65 4.03 -12.35 -9.11
CA SER A 65 3.81 -12.59 -7.69
C SER A 65 4.67 -11.69 -6.79
N LYS A 66 5.92 -11.42 -7.19
CA LYS A 66 6.83 -10.53 -6.44
C LYS A 66 6.50 -9.07 -6.63
N CYS A 67 6.06 -8.66 -7.81
CA CYS A 67 5.61 -7.30 -8.04
C CYS A 67 4.32 -6.98 -7.26
N ILE A 68 3.35 -7.91 -7.24
CA ILE A 68 2.10 -7.78 -6.48
C ILE A 68 2.40 -7.67 -4.98
N GLU A 69 3.21 -8.60 -4.44
CA GLU A 69 3.62 -8.61 -3.04
C GLU A 69 4.33 -7.30 -2.64
N ASN A 70 5.22 -6.80 -3.50
CA ASN A 70 5.94 -5.55 -3.25
C ASN A 70 5.02 -4.32 -3.24
N GLU A 71 4.08 -4.23 -4.18
CA GLU A 71 3.17 -3.08 -4.26
C GLU A 71 2.26 -3.00 -3.02
N ILE A 72 1.72 -4.15 -2.58
CA ILE A 72 0.92 -4.24 -1.35
C ILE A 72 1.75 -3.84 -0.12
N LEU A 73 2.98 -4.36 0.00
CA LEU A 73 3.87 -4.00 1.11
C LEU A 73 4.23 -2.50 1.11
N MET A 74 4.47 -1.91 -0.06
CA MET A 74 4.73 -0.47 -0.18
C MET A 74 3.54 0.36 0.32
N PHE A 75 2.31 -0.04 -0.05
CA PHE A 75 1.11 0.63 0.42
C PHE A 75 0.93 0.55 1.93
N ILE A 76 1.12 -0.64 2.51
CA ILE A 76 0.98 -0.84 3.97
C ILE A 76 1.97 0.05 4.72
N ARG A 77 3.25 0.07 4.29
CA ARG A 77 4.28 0.93 4.91
C ARG A 77 3.97 2.42 4.81
N LYS A 78 3.43 2.85 3.66
CA LYS A 78 3.02 4.25 3.49
C LYS A 78 1.85 4.61 4.41
N THR A 79 0.88 3.71 4.52
CA THR A 79 -0.31 3.91 5.36
C THR A 79 0.03 3.86 6.86
N SER A 80 0.95 2.99 7.28
CA SER A 80 1.40 2.95 8.67
C SER A 80 2.13 4.24 9.09
N ASN A 81 2.89 4.85 8.18
CA ASN A 81 3.54 6.12 8.45
C ASN A 81 2.54 7.26 8.66
N LEU A 82 1.50 7.33 7.82
CA LEU A 82 0.43 8.33 7.98
C LEU A 82 -0.32 8.18 9.30
N LYS A 83 -0.52 6.95 9.80
CA LYS A 83 -1.13 6.72 11.11
C LYS A 83 -0.27 7.18 12.30
N MET A 84 1.02 7.39 12.10
CA MET A 84 1.91 7.95 13.12
C MET A 84 2.01 9.47 13.05
N GLU A 85 1.48 10.11 12.00
CA GLU A 85 1.38 11.56 11.93
C GLU A 85 0.17 12.00 12.76
N VAL A 86 0.44 12.53 13.96
CA VAL A 86 -0.55 13.15 14.85
C VAL A 86 -0.30 14.66 14.83
N SER A 87 -1.38 15.45 14.71
CA SER A 87 -1.26 16.90 14.77
C SER A 87 -0.90 17.33 16.20
N ILE A 88 0.04 18.25 16.32
CA ILE A 88 0.46 18.80 17.62
C ILE A 88 -0.67 19.63 18.25
N GLU A 89 -1.58 20.17 17.43
CA GLU A 89 -2.73 20.98 17.83
C GLU A 89 -4.01 20.16 18.10
N GLU A 90 -3.95 18.83 17.97
CA GLU A 90 -5.11 17.98 18.23
C GLU A 90 -5.22 17.66 19.74
N PRO A 91 -6.40 17.82 20.36
CA PRO A 91 -6.58 17.58 21.78
C PRO A 91 -6.44 16.08 22.09
N LEU A 92 -5.46 15.75 22.93
CA LEU A 92 -5.20 14.38 23.38
C LEU A 92 -6.16 13.95 24.49
N ASN A 93 -6.46 14.87 25.41
CA ASN A 93 -7.34 14.64 26.55
C ASN A 93 -7.81 15.97 27.15
N VAL A 94 -8.66 15.91 28.17
CA VAL A 94 -8.96 17.07 29.03
C VAL A 94 -8.13 17.01 30.30
N ASP A 95 -7.66 18.17 30.74
CA ASP A 95 -7.02 18.34 32.04
C ASP A 95 -8.06 18.28 33.19
N TRP A 96 -7.59 18.34 34.44
CA TRP A 96 -8.44 18.42 35.63
C TRP A 96 -9.37 19.65 35.76
N ASP A 97 -9.14 20.72 34.98
CA ASP A 97 -9.83 22.01 34.99
C ASP A 97 -10.77 22.11 33.77
N GLY A 98 -10.75 21.13 32.88
CA GLY A 98 -11.60 21.00 31.70
C GLY A 98 -11.05 21.64 30.43
N ASN A 99 -9.78 22.08 30.39
CA ASN A 99 -9.17 22.55 29.16
C ASN A 99 -8.63 21.39 28.32
N GLU A 100 -8.53 21.63 27.02
CA GLU A 100 -7.97 20.71 26.05
C GLU A 100 -6.44 20.62 26.20
N LEU A 101 -5.91 19.42 26.45
CA LEU A 101 -4.47 19.15 26.48
C LEU A 101 -3.99 18.82 25.07
N LEU A 102 -3.10 19.64 24.53
CA LEU A 102 -2.50 19.41 23.21
C LEU A 102 -1.16 18.66 23.35
N LEU A 103 -0.77 17.94 22.30
CA LEU A 103 0.54 17.28 22.28
C LEU A 103 1.70 18.30 22.32
N GLY A 104 1.46 19.52 21.84
CA GLY A 104 2.42 20.63 21.86
C GLY A 104 2.79 21.11 23.26
N ASP A 105 1.85 21.04 24.20
CA ASP A 105 2.07 21.46 25.59
C ASP A 105 3.00 20.49 26.33
N ILE A 106 2.97 19.21 25.96
CA ILE A 106 3.78 18.14 26.55
C ILE A 106 5.18 18.08 25.91
N LEU A 107 5.29 18.36 24.61
CA LEU A 107 6.55 18.29 23.86
C LEU A 107 7.49 19.49 24.08
N GLY A 108 7.07 20.48 24.89
CA GLY A 108 7.86 21.54 25.53
C GLY A 108 9.16 21.95 24.85
N SER A 109 9.19 23.15 24.26
CA SER A 109 10.42 23.82 23.82
C SER A 109 10.78 24.99 24.75
N GLU A 110 10.98 24.75 26.04
CA GLU A 110 11.67 25.73 26.89
C GLU A 110 12.88 25.07 27.57
N PRO A 111 14.09 25.64 27.42
CA PRO A 111 15.20 25.28 28.28
C PRO A 111 14.88 25.77 29.68
N ASP A 112 14.90 24.87 30.67
CA ASP A 112 14.89 25.24 32.07
C ASP A 112 16.00 26.29 32.31
N GLU A 113 15.66 27.52 32.70
CA GLU A 113 16.62 28.52 33.22
C GLU A 113 17.24 28.07 34.54
#